data_AF-A0A7C1W309-F1
#
_entry.id   AF-A0A7C1W309-F1
#
_cell.length_a   1.000
_cell.length_b   1.000
_cell.length_c   1.000
_cell.angle_alpha   90.00
_cell.angle_beta   90.00
_cell.angle_gamma   90.00
#
_symmetry.space_group_name_H-M   'P 1'
#
loop_
_entity.id
_entity.type
_entity.pdbx_description
1 polymer ?
#
loop_
_entity_poly.entity_id
_entity_poly.type
_entity_poly.pdbx_seq_one_letter_code
_entity_poly.pdbx_strand_id
1 'polypeptide(L)'
;GVVLFDYDNDGDLDIYLANQGTAPVFFRNDIGGSGHWLGLRLIGRPEAGSNRDAIGARVTVVTSTGQQIRELEGGNSYSGQSDRRVYFGLGDDMFINTLEIRWPSRRVQVMHNLRADKIITLQEPADLPKVASLIPTDRDKVMMPPKRGATPEMVLPPAERDAILSELEAKVRNHPDDIAIASKYRIQCLKLGEYDRSTRFFEQLTNEYPKIRNIRLQLALTYVDKMPKCGGMAAIVCKGTLARKSLVQIGILIEADETWWPAVYARAMNHLHWPRALRHSTMAIADFKRCIKLLQTQSESGSKPVRSYHVRTYIGLGDALAKNEEFQEALAAWREGLAIFPGNPELKERLALKSGEEALAYVEKVRNLDKQIDTDFSFLLAP
;
A
#
# COMPACT_ATOMS: atom_id res chain seq x y z
N GLY A 1 -10.66 0.71 -23.01
CA GLY A 1 -10.42 1.91 -22.20
C GLY A 1 -11.56 2.13 -21.25
N VAL A 2 -11.32 2.91 -20.20
CA VAL A 2 -12.34 3.39 -19.26
C VAL A 2 -12.42 4.91 -19.39
N VAL A 3 -13.60 5.49 -19.32
CA VAL A 3 -13.74 6.96 -19.29
C VAL A 3 -14.75 7.35 -18.23
N LEU A 4 -14.45 8.45 -17.55
CA LEU A 4 -15.36 9.08 -16.59
C LEU A 4 -16.00 10.30 -17.25
N PHE A 5 -17.30 10.46 -17.09
CA PHE A 5 -18.03 11.60 -17.64
C PHE A 5 -19.38 11.70 -16.96
N ASP A 6 -19.95 12.88 -16.99
CA ASP A 6 -21.27 13.19 -16.45
C ASP A 6 -22.24 13.20 -17.63
N TYR A 7 -22.87 12.05 -17.88
CA TYR A 7 -23.62 11.75 -19.10
C TYR A 7 -24.86 12.62 -19.25
N ASP A 8 -25.60 12.81 -18.16
CA ASP A 8 -26.87 13.53 -18.12
C ASP A 8 -26.77 14.92 -17.44
N ASN A 9 -25.57 15.32 -17.01
CA ASN A 9 -25.27 16.64 -16.41
C ASN A 9 -25.90 16.85 -15.04
N ASP A 10 -26.06 15.78 -14.26
CA ASP A 10 -26.67 15.81 -12.93
C ASP A 10 -25.64 15.98 -11.80
N GLY A 11 -24.34 15.90 -12.13
CA GLY A 11 -23.23 16.16 -11.23
C GLY A 11 -22.58 14.93 -10.64
N ASP A 12 -23.10 13.74 -10.92
CA ASP A 12 -22.41 12.50 -10.64
C ASP A 12 -21.63 12.01 -11.87
N LEU A 13 -20.54 11.29 -11.61
CA LEU A 13 -19.67 10.80 -12.68
C LEU A 13 -20.04 9.36 -12.99
N ASP A 14 -20.43 9.14 -14.23
CA ASP A 14 -20.65 7.84 -14.84
C ASP A 14 -19.36 7.22 -15.35
N ILE A 15 -19.44 5.93 -15.62
CA ILE A 15 -18.30 5.14 -16.13
C ILE A 15 -18.72 4.46 -17.42
N TYR A 16 -17.96 4.68 -18.49
CA TYR A 16 -18.05 3.88 -19.70
C TYR A 16 -16.80 3.02 -19.86
N LEU A 17 -17.01 1.71 -19.96
CA LEU A 17 -15.96 0.71 -20.13
C LEU A 17 -16.08 0.10 -21.53
N ALA A 18 -15.13 0.43 -22.40
CA ALA A 18 -15.20 0.00 -23.80
C ALA A 18 -14.98 -1.52 -24.01
N ASN A 19 -14.32 -2.21 -23.07
CA ASN A 19 -13.95 -3.64 -23.10
C ASN A 19 -13.32 -4.17 -24.42
N GLN A 20 -12.09 -4.67 -24.36
CA GLN A 20 -11.51 -5.35 -25.52
C GLN A 20 -12.06 -6.78 -25.64
N GLY A 21 -12.60 -7.12 -26.82
CA GLY A 21 -13.08 -8.47 -27.13
C GLY A 21 -14.45 -8.85 -26.55
N THR A 22 -15.15 -7.94 -25.85
CA THR A 22 -16.53 -8.12 -25.36
C THR A 22 -17.32 -6.83 -25.52
N ALA A 23 -18.63 -6.87 -25.24
CA ALA A 23 -19.48 -5.69 -25.35
C ALA A 23 -19.04 -4.59 -24.36
N PRO A 24 -19.14 -3.31 -24.77
CA PRO A 24 -18.92 -2.21 -23.85
C PRO A 24 -19.99 -2.20 -22.76
N VAL A 25 -19.63 -1.70 -21.58
CA VAL A 25 -20.53 -1.58 -20.44
C VAL A 25 -20.59 -0.12 -20.01
N PHE A 26 -21.81 0.37 -19.85
CA PHE A 26 -22.10 1.68 -19.29
C PHE A 26 -22.62 1.50 -17.87
N PHE A 27 -21.94 2.11 -16.91
CA PHE A 27 -22.38 2.21 -15.53
C PHE A 27 -22.84 3.64 -15.30
N ARG A 28 -24.16 3.81 -15.28
CA ARG A 28 -24.79 5.05 -14.85
C ARG A 28 -24.76 5.11 -13.33
N ASN A 29 -24.26 6.21 -12.77
CA ASN A 29 -24.47 6.51 -11.37
C ASN A 29 -25.80 7.27 -11.22
N ASP A 30 -26.47 7.00 -10.11
CA ASP A 30 -27.65 7.76 -9.70
C ASP A 30 -27.54 7.94 -8.18
N ILE A 31 -26.72 8.90 -7.73
CA ILE A 31 -26.41 9.08 -6.28
C ILE A 31 -27.54 9.74 -5.48
N GLY A 32 -28.72 9.92 -6.09
CA GLY A 32 -29.94 10.38 -5.44
C GLY A 32 -29.89 11.82 -4.93
N GLY A 33 -28.99 12.66 -5.44
CA GLY A 33 -28.86 14.07 -5.06
C GLY A 33 -28.32 14.31 -3.65
N SER A 34 -27.66 13.31 -3.03
CA SER A 34 -27.05 13.46 -1.70
C SER A 34 -25.69 14.17 -1.77
N GLY A 35 -25.73 15.49 -1.95
CA GLY A 35 -24.57 16.38 -1.92
C GLY A 35 -24.53 17.37 -3.09
N HIS A 36 -23.86 18.50 -2.86
CA HIS A 36 -23.68 19.56 -3.83
C HIS A 36 -22.44 19.35 -4.69
N TRP A 37 -22.43 19.94 -5.88
CA TRP A 37 -21.32 19.77 -6.82
C TRP A 37 -21.02 21.02 -7.66
N LEU A 38 -19.87 21.02 -8.34
CA LEU A 38 -19.52 22.04 -9.32
C LEU A 38 -18.77 21.40 -10.49
N GLY A 39 -19.28 21.60 -11.71
CA GLY A 39 -18.59 21.25 -12.95
C GLY A 39 -18.01 22.49 -13.62
N LEU A 40 -16.77 22.43 -14.10
CA LEU A 40 -16.11 23.56 -14.77
C LEU A 40 -15.57 23.17 -16.14
N ARG A 41 -16.05 23.83 -17.19
CA ARG A 41 -15.48 23.77 -18.53
C ARG A 41 -14.58 24.98 -18.75
N LEU A 42 -13.28 24.75 -18.91
CA LEU A 42 -12.31 25.83 -19.11
C LEU A 42 -11.93 25.95 -20.58
N ILE A 43 -11.82 27.18 -21.07
CA ILE A 43 -11.41 27.51 -22.44
C ILE A 43 -10.23 28.47 -22.34
N GLY A 44 -9.04 28.01 -22.71
CA GLY A 44 -7.84 28.84 -22.66
C GLY A 44 -7.76 29.82 -23.84
N ARG A 45 -6.96 30.87 -23.70
CA ARG A 45 -6.74 31.89 -24.72
C ARG A 45 -5.33 31.76 -25.32
N PRO A 46 -5.17 31.25 -26.56
CA PRO A 46 -3.87 31.13 -27.23
C PRO A 46 -3.07 32.41 -27.26
N GLU A 47 -3.72 33.55 -27.46
CA GLU A 47 -3.09 34.87 -27.53
C GLU A 47 -2.48 35.28 -26.17
N ALA A 48 -2.99 34.73 -25.06
CA ALA A 48 -2.45 34.97 -23.72
C ALA A 48 -1.38 33.94 -23.31
N GLY A 49 -1.12 32.92 -24.13
CA GLY A 49 -0.15 31.85 -23.85
C GLY A 49 -0.74 30.55 -23.28
N SER A 50 -2.07 30.40 -23.26
CA SER A 50 -2.73 29.14 -22.86
C SER A 50 -3.24 28.36 -24.08
N ASN A 51 -3.13 27.03 -24.07
CA ASN A 51 -3.77 26.21 -25.10
C ASN A 51 -5.31 26.31 -25.01
N ARG A 52 -6.03 26.13 -26.12
CA ARG A 52 -7.50 26.27 -26.19
C ARG A 52 -8.25 25.37 -25.21
N ASP A 53 -7.67 24.21 -24.93
CA ASP A 53 -8.22 23.21 -24.02
C ASP A 53 -7.88 23.50 -22.55
N ALA A 54 -7.17 24.59 -22.26
CA ALA A 54 -6.71 24.99 -20.93
C ALA A 54 -5.91 23.90 -20.17
N ILE A 55 -5.31 22.93 -20.87
CA ILE A 55 -4.51 21.86 -20.29
C ILE A 55 -3.40 22.47 -19.43
N GLY A 56 -3.28 21.99 -18.18
CA GLY A 56 -2.38 22.53 -17.17
C GLY A 56 -2.98 23.64 -16.31
N ALA A 57 -4.24 24.05 -16.53
CA ALA A 57 -4.93 24.96 -15.62
C ALA A 57 -5.13 24.28 -14.25
N ARG A 58 -4.85 25.02 -13.18
CA ARG A 58 -5.10 24.57 -11.80
C ARG A 58 -6.31 25.33 -11.25
N VAL A 59 -7.29 24.59 -10.77
CA VAL A 59 -8.49 25.12 -10.15
C VAL A 59 -8.46 24.84 -8.66
N THR A 60 -8.67 25.87 -7.85
CA THR A 60 -8.81 25.79 -6.41
C THR A 60 -10.20 26.26 -6.01
N VAL A 61 -10.94 25.42 -5.29
CA VAL A 61 -12.26 25.70 -4.74
C VAL A 61 -12.12 25.79 -3.22
N VAL A 62 -12.64 26.86 -2.63
CA VAL A 62 -12.71 27.05 -1.17
C VAL A 62 -14.18 27.22 -0.80
N THR A 63 -14.65 26.37 0.10
CA THR A 63 -15.99 26.40 0.69
C THR A 63 -15.89 26.61 2.21
N SER A 64 -17.01 26.49 2.93
CA SER A 64 -17.02 26.56 4.38
C SER A 64 -16.31 25.37 5.04
N THR A 65 -16.40 24.19 4.42
CA THR A 65 -15.79 22.95 4.94
C THR A 65 -14.32 22.79 4.61
N GLY A 66 -13.81 23.46 3.56
CA GLY A 66 -12.38 23.46 3.27
C GLY A 66 -11.99 23.81 1.84
N GLN A 67 -10.76 23.43 1.47
CA GLN A 67 -10.16 23.73 0.18
C GLN A 67 -9.92 22.44 -0.62
N GLN A 68 -10.27 22.46 -1.91
CA GLN A 68 -9.99 21.41 -2.87
C GLN A 68 -9.21 21.96 -4.06
N ILE A 69 -8.27 21.17 -4.59
CA ILE A 69 -7.50 21.52 -5.78
C ILE A 69 -7.67 20.41 -6.82
N ARG A 70 -7.83 20.83 -8.08
CA ARG A 70 -7.80 19.96 -9.26
C ARG A 70 -6.97 20.63 -10.36
N GLU A 71 -6.38 19.82 -11.23
CA GLU A 71 -5.69 20.28 -12.42
C GLU A 71 -6.34 19.69 -13.65
N LEU A 72 -6.37 20.46 -14.74
CA LEU A 72 -6.88 19.99 -16.01
C LEU A 72 -5.78 19.22 -16.75
N GLU A 73 -5.92 17.91 -16.80
CA GLU A 73 -4.93 16.99 -17.39
C GLU A 73 -5.08 16.89 -18.92
N GLY A 74 -3.95 16.75 -19.64
CA GLY A 74 -3.93 16.59 -21.10
C GLY A 74 -4.16 15.16 -21.60
N GLY A 75 -4.07 14.19 -20.70
CA GLY A 75 -4.36 12.79 -20.94
C GLY A 75 -4.74 12.16 -19.62
N ASN A 76 -5.94 11.61 -19.54
CA ASN A 76 -6.42 10.93 -18.33
C ASN A 76 -7.03 9.57 -18.72
N SER A 77 -7.05 8.65 -17.76
CA SER A 77 -7.51 7.26 -17.95
C SER A 77 -6.64 6.39 -18.88
N TYR A 78 -6.92 5.07 -18.91
CA TYR A 78 -6.20 4.09 -19.73
C TYR A 78 -6.91 3.83 -21.07
N SER A 79 -6.20 4.05 -22.18
CA SER A 79 -6.70 3.86 -23.55
C SER A 79 -8.07 4.52 -23.78
N GLY A 80 -8.22 5.74 -23.27
CA GLY A 80 -9.43 6.56 -23.34
C GLY A 80 -9.11 7.99 -22.95
N GLN A 81 -10.11 8.87 -23.03
CA GLN A 81 -10.04 10.25 -22.56
C GLN A 81 -11.37 10.56 -21.88
N SER A 82 -11.33 10.78 -20.58
CA SER A 82 -12.47 11.21 -19.76
C SER A 82 -12.85 12.65 -20.09
N ASP A 83 -14.01 13.05 -19.60
CA ASP A 83 -14.50 14.42 -19.74
C ASP A 83 -13.44 15.45 -19.29
N ARG A 84 -13.36 16.55 -20.03
CA ARG A 84 -12.42 17.66 -19.76
C ARG A 84 -12.97 18.63 -18.72
N ARG A 85 -14.24 18.50 -18.35
CA ARG A 85 -14.82 19.26 -17.24
C ARG A 85 -14.15 18.85 -15.94
N VAL A 86 -13.78 19.84 -15.15
CA VAL A 86 -13.24 19.63 -13.80
C VAL A 86 -14.39 19.59 -12.82
N TYR A 87 -14.51 18.48 -12.08
CA TYR A 87 -15.58 18.26 -11.11
C TYR A 87 -15.10 18.38 -9.66
N PHE A 88 -15.94 18.99 -8.83
CA PHE A 88 -15.80 19.08 -7.38
C PHE A 88 -17.07 18.59 -6.71
N GLY A 89 -16.96 17.60 -5.84
CA GLY A 89 -18.02 17.29 -4.87
C GLY A 89 -17.86 18.21 -3.66
N LEU A 90 -18.94 18.89 -3.26
CA LEU A 90 -18.97 19.93 -2.24
C LEU A 90 -19.66 19.48 -0.95
N GLY A 91 -20.23 18.27 -0.91
CA GLY A 91 -20.94 17.78 0.27
C GLY A 91 -22.15 18.68 0.58
N ASP A 92 -22.28 19.16 1.81
CA ASP A 92 -23.39 20.03 2.22
C ASP A 92 -23.16 21.52 1.88
N ASP A 93 -22.02 21.88 1.27
CA ASP A 93 -21.72 23.27 0.91
C ASP A 93 -22.41 23.69 -0.40
N MET A 94 -23.54 24.38 -0.27
CA MET A 94 -24.29 24.97 -1.39
C MET A 94 -23.56 26.17 -2.05
N PHE A 95 -22.55 26.74 -1.40
CA PHE A 95 -21.81 27.91 -1.88
C PHE A 95 -20.30 27.71 -1.86
N ILE A 96 -19.66 28.13 -2.95
CA ILE A 96 -18.21 28.27 -3.07
C ILE A 96 -17.83 29.70 -2.69
N ASN A 97 -17.12 29.87 -1.58
CA ASN A 97 -16.61 31.15 -1.10
C ASN A 97 -15.62 31.76 -2.09
N THR A 98 -14.68 30.94 -2.59
CA THR A 98 -13.65 31.36 -3.55
C THR A 98 -13.36 30.27 -4.56
N LEU A 99 -13.40 30.62 -5.84
CA LEU A 99 -12.90 29.85 -6.97
C LEU A 99 -11.69 30.58 -7.56
N GLU A 100 -10.51 30.00 -7.44
CA GLU A 100 -9.29 30.48 -8.10
C GLU A 100 -8.95 29.57 -9.28
N ILE A 101 -8.74 30.16 -10.45
CA ILE A 101 -8.22 29.47 -11.64
C ILE A 101 -6.88 30.06 -11.99
N ARG A 102 -5.84 29.24 -11.95
CA ARG A 102 -4.54 29.54 -12.49
C ARG A 102 -4.44 28.98 -13.89
N TRP A 103 -4.43 29.87 -14.87
CA TRP A 103 -4.34 29.53 -16.28
C TRP A 103 -2.91 29.10 -16.66
N PRO A 104 -2.73 28.31 -17.72
CA PRO A 104 -1.40 27.93 -18.23
C PRO A 104 -0.50 29.14 -18.56
N SER A 105 -1.09 30.27 -18.94
CA SER A 105 -0.43 31.58 -19.10
C SER A 105 0.20 32.15 -17.82
N ARG A 106 0.05 31.47 -16.67
CA ARG A 106 0.40 31.90 -15.30
C ARG A 106 -0.44 33.07 -14.78
N ARG A 107 -1.53 33.39 -15.48
CA ARG A 107 -2.50 34.39 -15.02
C ARG A 107 -3.47 33.75 -14.03
N VAL A 108 -3.98 34.55 -13.11
CA VAL A 108 -4.90 34.09 -12.06
C VAL A 108 -6.24 34.81 -12.18
N GLN A 109 -7.32 34.04 -12.24
CA GLN A 109 -8.71 34.52 -12.18
C GLN A 109 -9.31 34.09 -10.85
N VAL A 110 -10.03 34.98 -10.18
CA VAL A 110 -10.73 34.68 -8.92
C VAL A 110 -12.19 35.09 -9.05
N MET A 111 -13.06 34.22 -8.56
CA MET A 111 -14.50 34.45 -8.44
C MET A 111 -14.93 34.10 -7.02
N HIS A 112 -15.95 34.80 -6.51
CA HIS A 112 -16.45 34.60 -5.15
C HIS A 112 -17.94 34.32 -5.14
N ASN A 113 -18.42 33.70 -4.06
CA ASN A 113 -19.84 33.46 -3.78
C ASN A 113 -20.58 32.78 -4.94
N LEU A 114 -20.00 31.72 -5.49
CA LEU A 114 -20.64 30.93 -6.55
C LEU A 114 -21.58 29.90 -5.93
N ARG A 115 -22.78 29.78 -6.48
CA ARG A 115 -23.72 28.71 -6.12
C ARG A 115 -23.29 27.39 -6.76
N ALA A 116 -23.40 26.29 -6.00
CA ALA A 116 -23.20 24.92 -6.45
C ALA A 116 -24.30 24.44 -7.43
N ASP A 117 -24.22 23.16 -7.80
CA ASP A 117 -25.15 22.34 -8.58
C ASP A 117 -25.33 22.83 -10.02
N LYS A 118 -24.19 23.14 -10.65
CA LYS A 118 -24.17 23.57 -12.04
C LYS A 118 -22.83 23.33 -12.70
N ILE A 119 -22.89 23.32 -14.03
CA ILE A 119 -21.72 23.44 -14.90
C ILE A 119 -21.52 24.89 -15.28
N ILE A 120 -20.30 25.41 -15.08
CA ILE A 120 -19.91 26.75 -15.52
C ILE A 120 -18.87 26.61 -16.63
N THR A 121 -19.11 27.28 -17.77
CA THR A 121 -18.08 27.46 -18.78
C THR A 121 -17.36 28.79 -18.53
N LEU A 122 -16.03 28.73 -18.42
CA LEU A 122 -15.18 29.91 -18.22
C LEU A 122 -14.13 29.98 -19.32
N GLN A 123 -14.10 31.10 -20.03
CA GLN A 123 -13.05 31.43 -20.98
C GLN A 123 -12.03 32.35 -20.32
N GLU A 124 -10.74 32.10 -20.54
CA GLU A 124 -9.66 32.93 -20.04
C GLU A 124 -9.84 34.41 -20.46
N PRO A 125 -10.00 35.33 -19.49
CA PRO A 125 -10.03 36.76 -19.75
C PRO A 125 -8.71 37.28 -20.32
N ALA A 126 -8.78 38.32 -21.16
CA ALA A 126 -7.61 38.90 -21.81
C ALA A 126 -6.65 39.59 -20.82
N ASP A 127 -7.17 40.13 -19.72
CA ASP A 127 -6.44 40.94 -18.74
C ASP A 127 -6.59 40.37 -17.34
N LEU A 128 -5.53 39.70 -16.86
CA LEU A 128 -5.49 39.06 -15.56
C LEU A 128 -4.09 39.20 -14.95
N PRO A 129 -3.98 39.31 -13.61
CA PRO A 129 -2.70 39.42 -12.94
C PRO A 129 -1.87 38.13 -13.08
N LYS A 130 -0.55 38.28 -13.26
CA LYS A 130 0.43 37.17 -13.21
C LYS A 130 0.97 37.06 -11.79
N VAL A 131 0.26 36.32 -10.95
CA VAL A 131 0.62 36.10 -9.54
C VAL A 131 0.66 34.61 -9.22
N ALA A 132 1.41 34.22 -8.19
CA ALA A 132 1.59 32.81 -7.85
C ALA A 132 0.31 32.18 -7.27
N SER A 133 -0.47 32.89 -6.47
CA SER A 133 -1.83 32.55 -6.00
C SER A 133 -2.37 33.78 -5.27
N LEU A 134 -3.69 33.97 -5.24
CA LEU A 134 -4.36 35.01 -4.47
C LEU A 134 -5.04 34.44 -3.21
N ILE A 135 -5.11 33.12 -3.08
CA ILE A 135 -5.52 32.43 -1.86
C ILE A 135 -4.29 32.25 -0.95
N PRO A 136 -4.29 32.80 0.28
CA PRO A 136 -3.25 32.50 1.26
C PRO A 136 -3.24 31.00 1.56
N THR A 137 -2.11 30.34 1.33
CA THR A 137 -1.92 28.95 1.75
C THR A 137 -1.54 28.96 3.23
N ASP A 138 -2.52 28.69 4.10
CA ASP A 138 -2.24 28.36 5.49
C ASP A 138 -1.50 27.01 5.51
N ARG A 139 -0.16 27.06 5.57
CA ARG A 139 0.71 25.88 5.48
C ARG A 139 0.43 24.86 6.59
N ASP A 140 -0.26 25.28 7.65
CA ASP A 140 -0.54 24.48 8.84
C ASP A 140 -1.89 23.72 8.77
N LYS A 141 -2.68 23.92 7.71
CA LYS A 141 -3.95 23.18 7.49
C LYS A 141 -3.95 22.43 6.16
N VAL A 142 -2.97 21.54 5.96
CA VAL A 142 -3.07 20.53 4.89
C VAL A 142 -4.16 19.53 5.28
N MET A 143 -5.37 19.74 4.78
CA MET A 143 -6.47 18.79 4.94
C MET A 143 -6.22 17.61 4.00
N MET A 144 -5.62 16.54 4.53
CA MET A 144 -5.74 15.22 3.91
C MET A 144 -7.22 14.85 3.85
N PRO A 145 -7.70 14.11 2.82
CA PRO A 145 -9.09 13.65 2.78
C PRO A 145 -9.43 12.93 4.10
N PRO A 146 -10.64 13.13 4.64
CA PRO A 146 -11.01 12.54 5.92
C PRO A 146 -10.83 11.02 5.84
N LYS A 147 -10.06 10.46 6.79
CA LYS A 147 -10.00 9.01 6.97
C LYS A 147 -11.44 8.51 7.13
N ARG A 148 -11.96 7.77 6.14
CA ARG A 148 -13.17 6.97 6.33
C ARG A 148 -12.96 6.09 7.56
N GLY A 149 -13.82 6.31 8.57
CA GLY A 149 -13.99 5.55 9.80
C GLY A 149 -12.78 4.74 10.26
N ALA A 150 -11.84 5.37 10.96
CA ALA A 150 -11.05 4.61 11.91
C ALA A 150 -11.94 4.37 13.14
N THR A 151 -12.29 3.10 13.36
CA THR A 151 -12.73 2.65 14.69
C THR A 151 -11.70 3.15 15.72
N PRO A 152 -12.14 3.67 16.88
CA PRO A 152 -11.21 4.08 17.92
C PRO A 152 -10.63 2.81 18.56
N GLU A 153 -9.58 2.25 17.96
CA GLU A 153 -8.65 1.41 18.71
C GLU A 153 -8.00 2.32 19.74
N MET A 154 -8.13 1.98 21.00
CA MET A 154 -7.65 2.75 22.15
C MET A 154 -6.12 2.89 22.06
N VAL A 155 -5.64 3.97 21.45
CA VAL A 155 -4.22 4.25 21.24
C VAL A 155 -3.62 4.79 22.55
N LEU A 156 -2.61 4.12 23.08
CA LEU A 156 -1.77 4.63 24.18
C LEU A 156 -1.43 6.12 23.96
N PRO A 157 -1.43 6.95 25.02
CA PRO A 157 -1.07 8.36 24.91
C PRO A 157 0.27 8.55 24.17
N PRO A 158 0.44 9.58 23.32
CA PRO A 158 1.65 9.78 22.54
C PRO A 158 2.95 9.75 23.36
N ALA A 159 2.94 10.32 24.58
CA ALA A 159 4.10 10.33 25.47
C ALA A 159 4.49 8.93 25.96
N GLU A 160 3.52 8.07 26.28
CA GLU A 160 3.76 6.69 26.71
C GLU A 160 4.27 5.83 25.55
N ARG A 161 3.71 6.01 24.35
CA ARG A 161 4.23 5.36 23.13
C ARG A 161 5.66 5.78 22.87
N ASP A 162 5.96 7.06 23.00
CA ASP A 162 7.30 7.58 22.76
C ASP A 162 8.31 6.99 23.74
N ALA A 163 8.00 6.97 25.04
CA ALA A 163 8.86 6.40 26.08
C ALA A 163 9.18 4.92 25.84
N ILE A 164 8.17 4.10 25.55
CA ILE A 164 8.34 2.66 25.28
C ILE A 164 9.24 2.43 24.06
N LEU A 165 8.98 3.15 22.97
CA LEU A 165 9.72 2.98 21.73
C LEU A 165 11.15 3.50 21.85
N SER A 166 11.37 4.62 22.55
CA SER A 166 12.70 5.18 22.79
C SER A 166 13.57 4.26 23.64
N GLU A 167 13.00 3.58 24.66
CA GLU A 167 13.72 2.57 25.44
C GLU A 167 14.14 1.37 24.58
N LEU A 168 13.25 0.89 23.71
CA LEU A 168 13.55 -0.21 22.80
C LEU A 168 14.58 0.19 21.74
N GLU A 169 14.53 1.42 21.22
CA GLU A 169 15.54 1.97 20.30
C GLU A 169 16.93 1.99 20.95
N ALA A 170 17.02 2.41 22.22
CA ALA A 170 18.28 2.39 22.96
C ALA A 170 18.84 0.96 23.09
N LYS A 171 17.97 -0.04 23.37
CA LYS A 171 18.39 -1.45 23.41
C LYS A 171 18.90 -1.96 22.07
N VAL A 172 18.26 -1.58 20.96
CA VAL A 172 18.74 -1.94 19.61
C VAL A 172 20.08 -1.27 19.31
N ARG A 173 20.28 -0.01 19.68
CA ARG A 173 21.57 0.69 19.51
C ARG A 173 22.70 0.05 20.32
N ASN A 174 22.40 -0.43 21.53
CA ASN A 174 23.39 -1.11 22.37
C ASN A 174 23.71 -2.53 21.88
N HIS A 175 22.78 -3.19 21.18
CA HIS A 175 22.93 -4.55 20.66
C HIS A 175 22.51 -4.63 19.18
N PRO A 176 23.22 -3.97 18.26
CA PRO A 176 22.80 -3.82 16.87
C PRO A 176 22.76 -5.13 16.09
N ASP A 177 23.54 -6.14 16.48
CA ASP A 177 23.54 -7.45 15.83
C ASP A 177 22.55 -8.44 16.46
N ASP A 178 21.77 -8.05 17.47
CA ASP A 178 20.75 -8.92 18.06
C ASP A 178 19.43 -8.84 17.27
N ILE A 179 19.16 -9.89 16.50
CA ILE A 179 17.96 -9.99 15.66
C ILE A 179 16.65 -9.94 16.48
N ALA A 180 16.65 -10.46 17.70
CA ALA A 180 15.44 -10.61 18.50
C ALA A 180 15.06 -9.29 19.17
N ILE A 181 16.03 -8.56 19.71
CA ILE A 181 15.82 -7.21 20.26
C ILE A 181 15.32 -6.27 19.17
N ALA A 182 15.96 -6.31 17.99
CA ALA A 182 15.58 -5.47 16.86
C ALA A 182 14.19 -5.82 16.31
N SER A 183 13.85 -7.11 16.26
CA SER A 183 12.49 -7.56 15.90
C SER A 183 11.46 -7.13 16.93
N LYS A 184 11.77 -7.22 18.23
CA LYS A 184 10.86 -6.81 19.31
C LYS A 184 10.50 -5.33 19.19
N TYR A 185 11.48 -4.46 18.93
CA TYR A 185 11.23 -3.05 18.64
C TYR A 185 10.30 -2.88 17.43
N ARG A 186 10.63 -3.51 16.30
CA ARG A 186 9.86 -3.38 15.06
C ARG A 186 8.41 -3.86 15.23
N ILE A 187 8.20 -5.00 15.87
CA ILE A 187 6.86 -5.53 16.15
C ILE A 187 6.08 -4.61 17.11
N GLN A 188 6.75 -3.96 18.06
CA GLN A 188 6.11 -2.96 18.91
C GLN A 188 5.68 -1.72 18.11
N CYS A 189 6.53 -1.22 17.21
CA CYS A 189 6.16 -0.14 16.28
C CYS A 189 4.95 -0.53 15.42
N LEU A 190 4.92 -1.75 14.89
CA LEU A 190 3.82 -2.30 14.10
C LEU A 190 2.51 -2.35 14.90
N LYS A 191 2.54 -2.77 16.18
CA LYS A 191 1.36 -2.75 17.06
C LYS A 191 0.86 -1.33 17.38
N LEU A 192 1.77 -0.37 17.48
CA LEU A 192 1.45 1.04 17.80
C LEU A 192 1.17 1.91 16.57
N GLY A 193 1.28 1.36 15.35
CA GLY A 193 1.09 2.09 14.10
C GLY A 193 2.25 3.02 13.71
N GLU A 194 3.42 2.88 14.33
CA GLU A 194 4.59 3.76 14.19
C GLU A 194 5.56 3.27 13.08
N TYR A 195 5.04 2.97 11.89
CA TYR A 195 5.80 2.39 10.77
C TYR A 195 6.92 3.29 10.25
N ASP A 196 6.64 4.60 10.17
CA ASP A 196 7.59 5.61 9.69
C ASP A 196 8.72 5.85 10.68
N ARG A 197 8.45 5.75 11.98
CA ARG A 197 9.48 5.79 13.02
C ARG A 197 10.43 4.60 12.88
N SER A 198 9.88 3.39 12.81
CA SER A 198 10.67 2.17 12.63
C SER A 198 11.50 2.19 11.35
N THR A 199 10.92 2.61 10.21
CA THR A 199 11.64 2.64 8.93
C THR A 199 12.82 3.61 8.99
N ARG A 200 12.60 4.85 9.46
CA ARG A 200 13.68 5.85 9.58
C ARG A 200 14.78 5.38 10.52
N PHE A 201 14.42 4.74 11.63
CA PHE A 201 15.38 4.22 12.59
C PHE A 201 16.31 3.16 11.97
N PHE A 202 15.75 2.17 11.26
CA PHE A 202 16.56 1.14 10.60
C PHE A 202 17.29 1.62 9.34
N GLU A 203 16.78 2.65 8.63
CA GLU A 203 17.54 3.31 7.56
C GLU A 203 18.80 3.98 8.12
N GLN A 204 18.68 4.72 9.23
CA GLN A 204 19.82 5.33 9.91
C GLN A 204 20.83 4.28 10.41
N LEU A 205 20.36 3.24 11.08
CA LEU A 205 21.24 2.17 11.58
C LEU A 205 21.92 1.39 10.45
N THR A 206 21.26 1.19 9.30
CA THR A 206 21.89 0.52 8.15
C THR A 206 22.99 1.38 7.55
N ASN A 207 22.86 2.71 7.59
CA ASN A 207 23.91 3.63 7.15
C ASN A 207 25.09 3.69 8.15
N GLU A 208 24.79 3.64 9.45
CA GLU A 208 25.79 3.65 10.53
C GLU A 208 26.57 2.33 10.60
N TYR A 209 25.88 1.20 10.42
CA TYR A 209 26.42 -0.15 10.53
C TYR A 209 26.16 -0.99 9.26
N PRO A 210 26.74 -0.64 8.10
CA PRO A 210 26.38 -1.24 6.81
C PRO A 210 26.72 -2.73 6.68
N LYS A 211 27.62 -3.24 7.53
CA LYS A 211 28.07 -4.64 7.55
C LYS A 211 27.22 -5.55 8.45
N ILE A 212 26.38 -4.98 9.33
CA ILE A 212 25.56 -5.78 10.24
C ILE A 212 24.33 -6.28 9.50
N ARG A 213 24.33 -7.56 9.13
CA ARG A 213 23.25 -8.19 8.35
C ARG A 213 21.90 -8.16 9.05
N ASN A 214 21.86 -8.28 10.38
CA ASN A 214 20.63 -8.27 11.15
C ASN A 214 19.89 -6.94 11.03
N ILE A 215 20.60 -5.81 11.08
CA ILE A 215 20.01 -4.47 10.86
C ILE A 215 19.41 -4.37 9.45
N ARG A 216 20.15 -4.82 8.44
CA ARG A 216 19.67 -4.78 7.05
C ARG A 216 18.41 -5.65 6.86
N LEU A 217 18.35 -6.80 7.51
CA LEU A 217 17.14 -7.63 7.50
C LEU A 217 15.98 -6.89 8.15
N GLN A 218 16.17 -6.25 9.29
CA GLN A 218 15.10 -5.47 9.93
C GLN A 218 14.62 -4.31 9.05
N LEU A 219 15.53 -3.58 8.39
CA LEU A 219 15.16 -2.57 7.39
C LEU A 219 14.31 -3.18 6.26
N ALA A 220 14.65 -4.37 5.78
CA ALA A 220 13.85 -5.04 4.78
C ALA A 220 12.43 -5.35 5.28
N LEU A 221 12.30 -5.76 6.54
CA LEU A 221 11.04 -6.12 7.16
C LEU A 221 10.19 -4.88 7.50
N THR A 222 10.77 -3.72 7.81
CA THR A 222 9.97 -2.50 8.03
C THR A 222 9.16 -2.10 6.80
N TYR A 223 9.70 -2.32 5.59
CA TYR A 223 8.96 -2.08 4.36
C TYR A 223 7.76 -3.02 4.22
N VAL A 224 7.89 -4.26 4.68
CA VAL A 224 6.79 -5.24 4.72
C VAL A 224 5.74 -4.83 5.74
N ASP A 225 6.15 -4.43 6.94
CA ASP A 225 5.23 -3.99 8.00
C ASP A 225 4.44 -2.73 7.62
N LYS A 226 5.06 -1.85 6.82
CA LYS A 226 4.45 -0.62 6.31
C LYS A 226 3.39 -0.88 5.22
N MET A 227 3.26 -2.12 4.73
CA MET A 227 2.26 -2.44 3.71
C MET A 227 0.85 -2.16 4.24
N PRO A 228 0.04 -1.33 3.55
CA PRO A 228 -1.29 -0.96 4.03
C PRO A 228 -2.22 -2.17 4.09
N LYS A 229 -3.00 -2.31 5.16
CA LYS A 229 -3.97 -3.43 5.33
C LYS A 229 -5.24 -3.28 4.48
N CYS A 230 -5.46 -2.13 3.84
CA CYS A 230 -6.65 -1.84 3.04
C CYS A 230 -6.41 -2.07 1.53
N GLY A 231 -7.49 -2.44 0.83
CA GLY A 231 -7.49 -2.75 -0.59
C GLY A 231 -7.61 -1.54 -1.52
N GLY A 232 -7.58 -1.80 -2.82
CA GLY A 232 -7.67 -0.80 -3.91
C GLY A 232 -6.40 -0.73 -4.76
N MET A 233 -6.51 -0.21 -5.99
CA MET A 233 -5.38 -0.17 -6.94
C MET A 233 -4.19 0.63 -6.43
N ALA A 234 -4.42 1.78 -5.78
CA ALA A 234 -3.36 2.58 -5.16
C ALA A 234 -2.63 1.80 -4.05
N ALA A 235 -3.38 1.04 -3.23
CA ALA A 235 -2.79 0.20 -2.20
C ALA A 235 -1.94 -0.93 -2.80
N ILE A 236 -2.37 -1.55 -3.90
CA ILE A 236 -1.59 -2.57 -4.62
C ILE A 236 -0.26 -1.99 -5.14
N VAL A 237 -0.29 -0.80 -5.75
CA VAL A 237 0.93 -0.12 -6.25
C VAL A 237 1.89 0.23 -5.09
N CYS A 238 1.37 0.75 -3.98
CA CYS A 238 2.15 1.02 -2.79
C CYS A 238 2.75 -0.28 -2.20
N LYS A 239 1.96 -1.35 -2.10
CA LYS A 239 2.42 -2.68 -1.65
C LYS A 239 3.54 -3.20 -2.54
N GLY A 240 3.40 -3.11 -3.86
CA GLY A 240 4.45 -3.54 -4.79
C GLY A 240 5.73 -2.74 -4.67
N THR A 241 5.62 -1.42 -4.43
CA THR A 241 6.81 -0.58 -4.21
C THR A 241 7.54 -0.96 -2.94
N LEU A 242 6.82 -1.14 -1.83
CA LEU A 242 7.40 -1.54 -0.54
C LEU A 242 7.95 -2.98 -0.58
N ALA A 243 7.24 -3.90 -1.22
CA ALA A 243 7.68 -5.28 -1.42
C ALA A 243 9.00 -5.31 -2.19
N ARG A 244 9.11 -4.54 -3.29
CA ARG A 244 10.35 -4.44 -4.05
C ARG A 244 11.49 -3.87 -3.22
N LYS A 245 11.27 -2.83 -2.42
CA LYS A 245 12.29 -2.30 -1.50
C LYS A 245 12.76 -3.35 -0.51
N SER A 246 11.84 -4.12 0.08
CA SER A 246 12.15 -5.25 0.96
C SER A 246 12.97 -6.33 0.24
N LEU A 247 12.50 -6.80 -0.92
CA LEU A 247 13.14 -7.85 -1.70
C LEU A 247 14.56 -7.46 -2.15
N VAL A 248 14.81 -6.19 -2.47
CA VAL A 248 16.16 -5.69 -2.78
C VAL A 248 17.09 -5.84 -1.57
N GLN A 249 16.65 -5.41 -0.38
CA GLN A 249 17.47 -5.53 0.83
C GLN A 249 17.72 -7.00 1.19
N ILE A 250 16.72 -7.87 1.03
CA ILE A 250 16.86 -9.31 1.28
C ILE A 250 17.75 -9.98 0.23
N GLY A 251 17.69 -9.56 -1.04
CA GLY A 251 18.54 -10.04 -2.12
C GLY A 251 20.03 -9.86 -1.78
N ILE A 252 20.41 -8.65 -1.35
CA ILE A 252 21.79 -8.34 -0.90
C ILE A 252 22.25 -9.30 0.21
N LEU A 253 21.35 -9.65 1.14
CA LEU A 253 21.67 -10.54 2.25
C LEU A 253 21.89 -11.99 1.79
N ILE A 254 21.06 -12.48 0.87
CA ILE A 254 21.15 -13.84 0.34
C ILE A 254 22.35 -13.99 -0.59
N GLU A 255 22.68 -12.96 -1.38
CA GLU A 255 23.89 -12.94 -2.21
C GLU A 255 25.17 -12.98 -1.35
N ALA A 256 25.15 -12.36 -0.17
CA ALA A 256 26.28 -12.38 0.75
C ALA A 256 26.41 -13.69 1.55
N ASP A 257 25.29 -14.25 2.01
CA ASP A 257 25.24 -15.53 2.72
C ASP A 257 23.99 -16.32 2.33
N GLU A 258 24.19 -17.19 1.37
CA GLU A 258 23.21 -18.11 0.81
C GLU A 258 22.64 -19.12 1.83
N THR A 259 23.31 -19.31 2.97
CA THR A 259 22.89 -20.24 4.03
C THR A 259 22.11 -19.55 5.16
N TRP A 260 21.95 -18.23 5.08
CA TRP A 260 21.30 -17.47 6.13
C TRP A 260 19.77 -17.54 6.06
N TRP A 261 19.23 -18.54 6.74
CA TRP A 261 17.80 -18.89 6.69
C TRP A 261 16.81 -17.75 7.00
N PRO A 262 17.06 -16.77 7.91
CA PRO A 262 16.09 -15.71 8.18
C PRO A 262 15.82 -14.84 6.95
N ALA A 263 16.84 -14.54 6.15
CA ALA A 263 16.69 -13.79 4.91
C ALA A 263 15.92 -14.59 3.86
N VAL A 264 16.26 -15.87 3.69
CA VAL A 264 15.56 -16.77 2.76
C VAL A 264 14.08 -16.93 3.15
N TYR A 265 13.80 -17.13 4.44
CA TYR A 265 12.44 -17.24 4.95
C TYR A 265 11.65 -15.94 4.75
N ALA A 266 12.24 -14.78 5.04
CA ALA A 266 11.61 -13.49 4.81
C ALA A 266 11.28 -13.26 3.33
N ARG A 267 12.16 -13.68 2.41
CA ARG A 267 11.90 -13.62 0.96
C ARG A 267 10.73 -14.51 0.56
N ALA A 268 10.70 -15.75 1.07
CA ALA A 268 9.63 -16.70 0.81
C ALA A 268 8.27 -16.15 1.28
N MET A 269 8.22 -15.61 2.49
CA MET A 269 6.99 -15.04 3.07
C MET A 269 6.50 -13.81 2.31
N ASN A 270 7.42 -12.97 1.83
CA ASN A 270 7.08 -11.82 0.98
C ASN A 270 6.42 -12.30 -0.32
N HIS A 271 7.00 -13.29 -1.01
CA HIS A 271 6.43 -13.86 -2.24
C HIS A 271 5.09 -14.57 -2.02
N LEU A 272 4.93 -15.31 -0.91
CA LEU A 272 3.76 -16.14 -0.64
C LEU A 272 2.43 -15.36 -0.59
N HIS A 273 2.45 -14.09 -0.17
CA HIS A 273 1.21 -13.31 0.04
C HIS A 273 0.68 -12.64 -1.23
N TRP A 274 1.44 -12.68 -2.33
CA TRP A 274 1.00 -12.11 -3.59
C TRP A 274 -0.12 -12.93 -4.25
N PRO A 275 -1.02 -12.29 -5.01
CA PRO A 275 -2.06 -12.99 -5.78
C PRO A 275 -1.45 -13.94 -6.81
N ARG A 276 -2.11 -15.09 -7.03
CA ARG A 276 -1.67 -16.13 -7.97
C ARG A 276 -1.44 -15.60 -9.39
N ALA A 277 -2.25 -14.63 -9.82
CA ALA A 277 -2.14 -13.98 -11.13
C ALA A 277 -0.73 -13.39 -11.41
N LEU A 278 0.03 -13.06 -10.36
CA LEU A 278 1.38 -12.48 -10.46
C LEU A 278 2.50 -13.54 -10.35
N ARG A 279 2.17 -14.83 -10.22
CA ARG A 279 3.10 -15.97 -10.33
C ARG A 279 4.32 -15.94 -9.39
N HIS A 280 4.19 -15.38 -8.19
CA HIS A 280 5.26 -15.39 -7.18
C HIS A 280 5.39 -16.71 -6.40
N SER A 281 4.40 -17.61 -6.47
CA SER A 281 4.36 -18.86 -5.69
C SER A 281 5.57 -19.76 -5.92
N THR A 282 6.09 -19.84 -7.15
CA THR A 282 7.26 -20.65 -7.49
C THR A 282 8.53 -20.17 -6.78
N MET A 283 8.71 -18.86 -6.63
CA MET A 283 9.82 -18.27 -5.89
C MET A 283 9.72 -18.61 -4.39
N ALA A 284 8.50 -18.51 -3.82
CA ALA A 284 8.25 -18.89 -2.44
C ALA A 284 8.54 -20.38 -2.19
N ILE A 285 8.09 -21.27 -3.08
CA ILE A 285 8.35 -22.71 -3.01
C ILE A 285 9.86 -22.99 -2.97
N ALA A 286 10.62 -22.37 -3.88
CA ALA A 286 12.06 -22.55 -3.96
C ALA A 286 12.77 -22.13 -2.66
N ASP A 287 12.40 -20.97 -2.10
CA ASP A 287 12.98 -20.46 -0.86
C ASP A 287 12.58 -21.27 0.37
N PHE A 288 11.33 -21.76 0.47
CA PHE A 288 10.94 -22.63 1.58
C PHE A 288 11.64 -23.99 1.52
N LYS A 289 11.75 -24.61 0.33
CA LYS A 289 12.53 -25.85 0.14
C LYS A 289 13.99 -25.63 0.55
N ARG A 290 14.58 -24.48 0.20
CA ARG A 290 15.92 -24.08 0.62
C ARG A 290 16.02 -23.95 2.15
N CYS A 291 15.06 -23.30 2.80
CA CYS A 291 15.03 -23.21 4.27
C CYS A 291 15.01 -24.59 4.91
N ILE A 292 14.12 -25.48 4.47
CA ILE A 292 13.99 -26.84 5.01
C ILE A 292 15.32 -27.60 4.86
N LYS A 293 15.95 -27.54 3.69
CA LYS A 293 17.26 -28.18 3.45
C LYS A 293 18.33 -27.66 4.40
N LEU A 294 18.42 -26.34 4.59
CA LEU A 294 19.38 -25.73 5.53
C LEU A 294 19.14 -26.21 6.97
N LEU A 295 17.89 -26.33 7.38
CA LEU A 295 17.51 -26.82 8.71
C LEU A 295 17.86 -28.31 8.90
N GLN A 296 17.63 -29.15 7.88
CA GLN A 296 17.99 -30.57 7.89
C GLN A 296 19.51 -30.75 8.02
N THR A 297 20.30 -30.05 7.20
CA THR A 297 21.77 -30.10 7.26
C THR A 297 22.33 -29.63 8.62
N GLN A 298 21.72 -28.61 9.24
CA GLN A 298 22.10 -28.15 10.58
C GLN A 298 21.79 -29.19 11.68
N SER A 299 20.69 -29.92 11.53
CA SER A 299 20.32 -31.00 12.45
C SER A 299 21.25 -32.21 12.31
N GLU A 300 21.58 -32.61 11.08
CA GLU A 300 22.45 -33.76 10.77
C GLU A 300 23.90 -33.53 11.21
N SER A 301 24.39 -32.29 11.10
CA SER A 301 25.72 -31.89 11.57
C SER A 301 25.83 -31.79 13.10
N GLY A 302 24.74 -32.00 13.83
CA GLY A 302 24.68 -31.84 15.30
C GLY A 302 24.89 -30.40 15.78
N SER A 303 24.90 -29.42 14.87
CA SER A 303 25.29 -28.04 15.16
C SER A 303 24.18 -27.23 15.82
N LYS A 304 22.90 -27.51 15.51
CA LYS A 304 21.74 -26.87 16.15
C LYS A 304 20.54 -27.83 16.25
N PRO A 305 19.85 -27.91 17.41
CA PRO A 305 18.65 -28.74 17.54
C PRO A 305 17.47 -28.17 16.76
N VAL A 306 16.53 -29.04 16.36
CA VAL A 306 15.25 -28.64 15.78
C VAL A 306 14.48 -27.79 16.78
N ARG A 307 14.09 -26.57 16.38
CA ARG A 307 13.33 -25.63 17.22
C ARG A 307 11.87 -25.58 16.76
N SER A 308 10.97 -25.24 17.68
CA SER A 308 9.52 -25.18 17.42
C SER A 308 9.15 -24.25 16.26
N TYR A 309 9.86 -23.14 16.09
CA TYR A 309 9.59 -22.17 15.01
C TYR A 309 9.94 -22.69 13.61
N HIS A 310 10.71 -23.77 13.47
CA HIS A 310 10.96 -24.41 12.17
C HIS A 310 9.67 -24.93 11.52
N VAL A 311 8.60 -25.15 12.29
CA VAL A 311 7.28 -25.51 11.74
C VAL A 311 6.77 -24.50 10.70
N ARG A 312 7.17 -23.22 10.83
CA ARG A 312 6.74 -22.14 9.94
C ARG A 312 7.20 -22.35 8.49
N THR A 313 8.33 -23.02 8.26
CA THR A 313 8.82 -23.30 6.90
C THR A 313 7.99 -24.37 6.20
N TYR A 314 7.55 -25.41 6.92
CA TYR A 314 6.68 -26.46 6.39
C TYR A 314 5.27 -25.95 6.10
N ILE A 315 4.72 -25.14 7.00
CA ILE A 315 3.44 -24.46 6.79
C ILE A 315 3.52 -23.60 5.52
N GLY A 316 4.55 -22.74 5.43
CA GLY A 316 4.77 -21.85 4.29
C GLY A 316 4.98 -22.61 2.97
N LEU A 317 5.73 -23.71 2.98
CA LEU A 317 5.95 -24.54 1.79
C LEU A 317 4.63 -25.12 1.26
N GLY A 318 3.84 -25.76 2.11
CA GLY A 318 2.58 -26.34 1.66
C GLY A 318 1.56 -25.27 1.26
N ASP A 319 1.53 -24.11 1.92
CA ASP A 319 0.71 -22.96 1.47
C ASP A 319 1.14 -22.50 0.07
N ALA A 320 2.44 -22.42 -0.20
CA ALA A 320 2.98 -22.01 -1.49
C ALA A 320 2.65 -23.03 -2.60
N LEU A 321 2.76 -24.33 -2.30
CA LEU A 321 2.42 -25.43 -3.20
C LEU A 321 0.91 -25.46 -3.51
N ALA A 322 0.06 -25.29 -2.50
CA ALA A 322 -1.39 -25.20 -2.70
C ALA A 322 -1.77 -24.02 -3.61
N LYS A 323 -1.13 -22.85 -3.44
CA LYS A 323 -1.29 -21.70 -4.35
C LYS A 323 -0.76 -21.94 -5.76
N ASN A 324 0.15 -22.90 -5.93
CA ASN A 324 0.67 -23.32 -7.23
C ASN A 324 -0.11 -24.51 -7.82
N GLU A 325 -1.26 -24.86 -7.22
CA GLU A 325 -2.14 -25.96 -7.65
C GLU A 325 -1.47 -27.36 -7.52
N GLU A 326 -0.40 -27.47 -6.74
CA GLU A 326 0.33 -28.71 -6.42
C GLU A 326 -0.18 -29.31 -5.10
N PHE A 327 -1.44 -29.76 -5.07
CA PHE A 327 -2.10 -30.16 -3.82
C PHE A 327 -1.49 -31.40 -3.16
N GLN A 328 -1.02 -32.39 -3.92
CA GLN A 328 -0.43 -33.61 -3.35
C GLN A 328 0.90 -33.32 -2.66
N GLU A 329 1.71 -32.46 -3.28
CA GLU A 329 2.96 -31.96 -2.75
C GLU A 329 2.73 -31.08 -1.52
N ALA A 330 1.67 -30.26 -1.53
CA ALA A 330 1.26 -29.47 -0.36
C ALA A 330 0.94 -30.38 0.84
N LEU A 331 0.14 -31.43 0.63
CA LEU A 331 -0.16 -32.43 1.66
C LEU A 331 1.12 -33.14 2.16
N ALA A 332 2.04 -33.48 1.26
CA ALA A 332 3.32 -34.08 1.64
C ALA A 332 4.13 -33.16 2.56
N ALA A 333 4.27 -31.87 2.19
CA ALA A 333 4.98 -30.87 2.98
C ALA A 333 4.35 -30.66 4.37
N TRP A 334 3.02 -30.58 4.46
CA TRP A 334 2.33 -30.43 5.74
C TRP A 334 2.41 -31.70 6.61
N ARG A 335 2.35 -32.90 6.02
CA ARG A 335 2.53 -34.17 6.74
C ARG A 335 3.94 -34.31 7.30
N GLU A 336 4.96 -33.95 6.52
CA GLU A 336 6.34 -33.93 6.98
C GLU A 336 6.52 -32.97 8.16
N GLY A 337 5.97 -31.75 8.05
CA GLY A 337 5.93 -30.80 9.16
C GLY A 337 5.24 -31.37 10.40
N LEU A 338 4.11 -32.07 10.23
CA LEU A 338 3.36 -32.63 11.37
C LEU A 338 4.08 -33.81 12.01
N ALA A 339 4.81 -34.61 11.24
CA ALA A 339 5.65 -35.70 11.77
C ALA A 339 6.75 -35.17 12.70
N ILE A 340 7.33 -34.01 12.36
CA ILE A 340 8.35 -33.35 13.19
C ILE A 340 7.69 -32.57 14.35
N PHE A 341 6.49 -32.01 14.14
CA PHE A 341 5.76 -31.17 15.10
C PHE A 341 4.32 -31.67 15.36
N PRO A 342 4.13 -32.84 16.01
CA PRO A 342 2.84 -33.55 16.09
C PRO A 342 1.71 -32.79 16.82
N GLY A 343 2.04 -31.75 17.57
CA GLY A 343 1.10 -30.90 18.30
C GLY A 343 0.63 -29.65 17.55
N ASN A 344 1.17 -29.31 16.38
CA ASN A 344 0.90 -28.02 15.76
C ASN A 344 -0.53 -27.94 15.17
N PRO A 345 -1.37 -26.98 15.60
CA PRO A 345 -2.77 -26.89 15.18
C PRO A 345 -2.92 -26.42 13.73
N GLU A 346 -2.05 -25.52 13.25
CA GLU A 346 -2.09 -24.97 11.90
C GLU A 346 -1.87 -26.04 10.81
N LEU A 347 -0.99 -26.99 11.08
CA LEU A 347 -0.76 -28.13 10.19
C LEU A 347 -1.95 -29.10 10.19
N LYS A 348 -2.56 -29.35 11.35
CA LYS A 348 -3.77 -30.19 11.45
C LYS A 348 -4.96 -29.59 10.70
N GLU A 349 -5.15 -28.27 10.79
CA GLU A 349 -6.21 -27.56 10.06
C GLU A 349 -6.05 -27.73 8.55
N ARG A 350 -4.82 -27.58 8.02
CA ARG A 350 -4.53 -27.74 6.59
C ARG A 350 -4.68 -29.17 6.10
N LEU A 351 -4.30 -30.15 6.92
CA LEU A 351 -4.47 -31.57 6.60
C LEU A 351 -5.92 -32.05 6.67
N ALA A 352 -6.82 -31.27 7.29
CA ALA A 352 -8.25 -31.56 7.31
C ALA A 352 -8.98 -31.13 6.01
N LEU A 353 -8.31 -30.37 5.13
CA LEU A 353 -8.86 -29.91 3.85
C LEU A 353 -8.98 -31.09 2.87
N LYS A 354 -10.14 -31.22 2.21
CA LYS A 354 -10.52 -32.43 1.48
C LYS A 354 -10.12 -32.40 0.00
N SER A 355 -9.92 -31.21 -0.56
CA SER A 355 -9.62 -31.03 -1.98
C SER A 355 -8.61 -29.91 -2.22
N GLY A 356 -8.01 -29.90 -3.41
CA GLY A 356 -7.13 -28.82 -3.85
C GLY A 356 -7.83 -27.47 -3.93
N GLU A 357 -9.13 -27.45 -4.27
CA GLU A 357 -9.94 -26.23 -4.28
C GLU A 357 -10.18 -25.67 -2.88
N GLU A 358 -10.50 -26.54 -1.90
CA GLU A 358 -10.64 -26.14 -0.49
C GLU A 358 -9.30 -25.62 0.06
N ALA A 359 -8.20 -26.29 -0.29
CA ALA A 359 -6.85 -25.86 0.08
C ALA A 359 -6.49 -24.50 -0.51
N LEU A 360 -6.72 -24.31 -1.80
CA LEU A 360 -6.48 -23.04 -2.48
C LEU A 360 -7.31 -21.91 -1.85
N ALA A 361 -8.61 -22.12 -1.65
CA ALA A 361 -9.49 -21.12 -1.05
C ALA A 361 -9.09 -20.77 0.39
N TYR A 362 -8.73 -21.76 1.19
CA TYR A 362 -8.20 -21.55 2.55
C TYR A 362 -6.91 -20.73 2.50
N VAL A 363 -5.94 -21.12 1.65
CA VAL A 363 -4.65 -20.44 1.58
C VAL A 363 -4.79 -19.02 1.04
N GLU A 364 -5.61 -18.76 0.01
CA GLU A 364 -5.85 -17.41 -0.48
C GLU A 364 -6.56 -16.53 0.56
N LYS A 365 -7.38 -17.11 1.44
CA LYS A 365 -8.00 -16.38 2.56
C LYS A 365 -6.98 -15.96 3.63
N VAL A 366 -5.96 -16.77 3.90
CA VAL A 366 -4.97 -16.50 4.97
C VAL A 366 -3.65 -15.92 4.46
N ARG A 367 -3.32 -16.07 3.17
CA ARG A 367 -2.11 -15.58 2.48
C ARG A 367 -2.46 -14.63 1.34
N ASN A 368 -3.10 -13.50 1.65
CA ASN A 368 -3.33 -12.43 0.67
C ASN A 368 -2.72 -11.11 1.15
N LEU A 369 -2.72 -10.13 0.25
CA LEU A 369 -2.14 -8.81 0.49
C LEU A 369 -2.82 -8.02 1.61
N ASP A 370 -4.04 -8.36 2.01
CA ASP A 370 -4.74 -7.70 3.11
C ASP A 370 -4.45 -8.36 4.47
N LYS A 371 -3.74 -9.49 4.45
CA LYS A 371 -3.20 -10.12 5.65
C LYS A 371 -1.80 -9.63 5.93
N GLN A 372 -1.51 -9.48 7.21
CA GLN A 372 -0.17 -9.14 7.69
C GLN A 372 0.78 -10.30 7.40
N ILE A 373 1.88 -9.99 6.73
CA ILE A 373 2.96 -10.95 6.49
C ILE A 373 3.67 -11.18 7.82
N ASP A 374 3.92 -12.44 8.16
CA ASP A 374 4.73 -12.77 9.33
C ASP A 374 6.18 -12.35 9.10
N THR A 375 6.57 -11.31 9.82
CA THR A 375 7.90 -10.75 9.82
C THR A 375 8.57 -10.93 11.18
N ASP A 376 7.91 -11.50 12.19
CA ASP A 376 8.37 -11.47 13.58
C ASP A 376 9.49 -12.49 13.81
N PHE A 377 10.69 -12.02 14.15
CA PHE A 377 11.81 -12.85 14.60
C PHE A 377 12.18 -12.62 16.08
N SER A 378 11.31 -11.98 16.87
CA SER A 378 11.54 -11.72 18.30
C SER A 378 11.61 -13.00 19.13
N PHE A 379 11.10 -14.11 18.61
CA PHE A 379 11.23 -15.44 19.21
C PHE A 379 12.66 -15.99 19.13
N LEU A 380 13.55 -15.39 18.34
CA LEU A 380 14.96 -15.79 18.20
C LEU A 380 15.86 -15.22 19.32
N LEU A 381 15.29 -14.86 20.48
CA LEU A 381 16.09 -14.42 21.63
C LEU A 381 17.29 -15.37 21.80
N ALA A 382 18.47 -14.78 21.95
CA ALA A 382 19.73 -15.51 22.16
C ALA A 382 19.54 -16.56 23.28
N PRO A 383 20.24 -17.71 23.17
CA PRO A 383 19.79 -19.08 23.46
C PRO A 383 18.80 -19.34 24.60
#